data_AF-A0A918BE19-F1
#
_entry.id   AF-A0A918BE19-F1
#
_cell.length_a   1.000
_cell.length_b   1.000
_cell.length_c   1.000
_cell.angle_alpha   90.00
_cell.angle_beta   90.00
_cell.angle_gamma   90.00
#
_symmetry.space_group_name_H-M   'P 1'
#
loop_
_entity.id
_entity.type
_entity.pdbx_description
1 polymer ?
#
loop_
_entity_poly.entity_id
_entity_poly.type
_entity_poly.pdbx_seq_one_letter_code
_entity_poly.pdbx_strand_id
1 'polypeptide(L)' 'MTEQNAPRRPIRLCARCGCTTDDPVLVHEVHAATGPGFNVYACPDCAPHYPPLQDPLIT' A
#
# COMPACT_ATOMS: atom_id res chain seq x y z
N MET A 1 2.50 34.96 8.08
CA MET A 1 3.30 33.74 8.32
C MET A 1 2.41 32.55 8.05
N THR A 2 2.35 32.08 6.80
CA THR A 2 1.65 30.83 6.45
C THR A 2 2.71 29.78 6.16
N GLU A 3 3.12 29.05 7.20
CA GLU A 3 3.89 27.83 7.02
C GLU A 3 2.88 26.74 6.66
N GLN A 4 2.64 26.56 5.37
CA GLN A 4 1.87 25.45 4.84
C GLN A 4 2.56 24.14 5.28
N ASN A 5 1.95 23.46 6.25
CA ASN A 5 2.23 22.07 6.61
C ASN A 5 2.01 21.20 5.36
N ALA A 6 3.09 20.95 4.60
CA ALA A 6 3.03 20.08 3.43
C ALA A 6 2.47 18.71 3.88
N PRO A 7 1.55 18.10 3.11
CA PRO A 7 1.00 16.80 3.49
C PRO A 7 2.14 15.79 3.61
N ARG A 8 2.30 15.23 4.81
CA ARG A 8 3.32 14.20 5.09
C ARG A 8 3.01 13.00 4.19
N ARG A 9 3.95 12.61 3.33
CA ARG A 9 3.81 11.39 2.53
C ARG A 9 3.65 10.19 3.49
N PRO A 10 2.71 9.28 3.23
CA PRO A 10 2.52 8.13 4.09
C PRO A 10 3.73 7.21 4.01
N ILE A 11 4.50 7.14 5.10
CA ILE A 11 5.54 6.12 5.24
C ILE A 11 4.85 4.80 5.58
N ARG A 12 5.14 3.75 4.81
CA ARG A 12 4.60 2.40 5.04
C ARG A 12 5.73 1.38 5.14
N LEU A 13 5.46 0.31 5.87
CA LEU A 13 6.30 -0.88 5.87
C LEU A 13 6.07 -1.67 4.58
N CYS A 14 7.14 -2.02 3.87
CA CYS A 14 7.06 -2.94 2.75
C CYS A 14 6.79 -4.36 3.27
N ALA A 15 5.67 -4.96 2.87
CA ALA A 15 5.29 -6.31 3.30
C ALA A 15 6.26 -7.42 2.84
N ARG A 16 7.12 -7.15 1.84
CA ARG A 16 8.10 -8.12 1.33
C ARG A 16 9.45 -8.03 2.02
N CYS A 17 10.09 -6.86 2.02
CA CYS A 17 11.45 -6.69 2.55
C CYS A 17 11.51 -6.18 3.99
N GLY A 18 10.38 -5.70 4.56
CA GLY A 18 10.33 -5.17 5.91
C GLY A 18 10.97 -3.78 6.08
N CYS A 19 11.43 -3.13 5.01
CA CYS A 19 11.91 -1.75 5.06
C CYS A 19 10.74 -0.76 4.98
N THR A 20 10.87 0.39 5.63
CA THR A 20 9.95 1.51 5.44
C THR A 20 10.21 2.21 4.10
N THR A 21 9.14 2.62 3.43
CA THR A 21 9.18 3.39 2.17
C THR A 21 8.27 4.61 2.26
N ASP A 22 8.69 5.75 1.71
CA ASP A 22 7.88 6.95 1.51
C ASP A 22 7.13 6.94 0.16
N ASP A 23 7.40 5.95 -0.68
CA ASP A 23 6.68 5.66 -1.93
C ASP A 23 6.05 4.25 -1.87
N PRO A 24 4.92 4.09 -1.15
CA PRO A 24 4.26 2.80 -1.02
C PRO A 24 3.38 2.48 -2.23
N VAL A 25 3.59 1.31 -2.84
CA VAL A 25 2.75 0.76 -3.91
C VAL A 25 1.74 -0.22 -3.30
N LEU A 26 0.45 -0.04 -3.60
CA LEU A 26 -0.60 -0.98 -3.21
C LEU A 26 -0.42 -2.28 -4.01
N VAL A 27 -0.31 -3.42 -3.34
CA VAL A 27 -0.11 -4.72 -3.98
C VAL A 27 -1.21 -5.73 -3.69
N HIS A 28 -1.97 -5.54 -2.61
CA HIS A 28 -3.10 -6.38 -2.29
C HIS A 28 -4.09 -5.64 -1.39
N GLU A 29 -5.37 -5.95 -1.55
CA GLU A 29 -6.44 -5.48 -0.67
C GLU A 29 -7.05 -6.70 0.02
N VAL A 30 -6.96 -6.74 1.34
CA VAL A 30 -7.56 -7.80 2.14
C VAL A 30 -8.98 -7.39 2.47
N HIS A 31 -9.95 -8.03 1.81
CA HIS A 31 -11.35 -7.89 2.16
C HIS A 31 -11.71 -8.91 3.25
N ALA A 32 -12.25 -8.42 4.37
CA ALA A 32 -12.68 -9.27 5.47
C ALA A 32 -14.19 -9.52 5.38
N ALA A 33 -14.62 -10.77 5.60
CA ALA A 33 -16.05 -11.10 5.70
C ALA A 33 -16.70 -10.51 6.97
N THR A 34 -15.89 -10.29 8.01
CA THR A 34 -16.32 -9.69 9.28
C THR A 34 -15.20 -8.79 9.81
N GLY A 35 -15.46 -7.48 9.91
CA GLY A 35 -14.50 -6.46 10.33
C GLY A 35 -13.92 -5.64 9.17
N PRO A 36 -13.05 -4.65 9.46
CA PRO A 36 -12.46 -3.83 8.42
C PRO A 36 -11.41 -4.62 7.64
N GLY A 37 -11.48 -4.52 6.32
CA GLY A 37 -10.37 -4.93 5.45
C GLY A 37 -9.13 -4.04 5.64
N PHE A 38 -8.02 -4.41 5.01
CA PHE A 38 -6.81 -3.61 5.04
C PHE A 38 -6.00 -3.72 3.76
N ASN A 39 -5.22 -2.67 3.50
CA ASN A 39 -4.37 -2.54 2.32
C ASN A 39 -2.95 -3.00 2.62
N VAL A 40 -2.39 -3.81 1.73
CA VAL A 40 -1.00 -4.29 1.78
C VAL A 40 -0.17 -3.51 0.80
N TYR A 41 0.96 -2.97 1.27
CA TYR A 41 1.87 -2.15 0.48
C TYR A 41 3.25 -2.79 0.33
N ALA A 42 3.93 -2.49 -0.77
CA ALA A 42 5.33 -2.82 -1.02
C ALA A 42 6.10 -1.57 -1.47
N CYS A 43 7.43 -1.60 -1.35
CA CYS A 43 8.28 -0.60 -2.01
C CYS A 43 8.31 -0.82 -3.54
N PRO A 44 8.70 0.20 -4.33
CA PRO A 44 8.69 0.10 -5.80
C PRO A 44 9.53 -1.05 -6.35
N ASP A 45 10.67 -1.36 -5.71
CA ASP A 45 11.52 -2.49 -6.11
C ASP A 45 10.87 -3.86 -5.86
N CYS A 46 10.00 -3.94 -4.84
CA CYS A 46 9.35 -5.19 -4.46
C CYS A 46 7.98 -5.38 -5.14
N ALA A 47 7.32 -4.30 -5.56
CA ALA A 47 5.98 -4.36 -6.13
C ALA A 47 5.85 -5.28 -7.37
N PRO A 48 6.81 -5.32 -8.32
CA PRO A 48 6.73 -6.20 -9.49
C PRO A 48 6.71 -7.71 -9.19
N HIS A 49 7.01 -8.10 -7.94
CA HIS A 49 6.98 -9.49 -7.52
C HIS A 49 5.62 -9.95 -6.99
N TYR A 50 4.66 -9.04 -6.86
CA TYR A 50 3.28 -9.39 -6.55
C TYR A 50 2.48 -9.63 -7.83
N PRO A 51 1.45 -10.49 -7.78
CA PRO A 51 0.51 -10.58 -8.89
C PRO A 51 -0.19 -9.22 -9.10
N PRO A 52 -0.67 -8.94 -10.32
CA PRO A 52 -1.49 -7.75 -10.57
C PRO A 52 -2.69 -7.73 -9.63
N LEU A 53 -3.06 -6.54 -9.14
CA LEU A 53 -4.30 -6.34 -8.40
C LEU A 53 -5.47 -6.82 -9.28
N GLN A 54 -6.17 -7.85 -8.82
CA GLN A 54 -7.35 -8.36 -9.49
C GLN A 54 -8.53 -7.47 -9.08
N ASP A 55 -9.23 -6.93 -10.06
CA ASP A 55 -10.49 -6.25 -9.79
C ASP A 55 -11.55 -7.32 -9.38
N PRO A 56 -12.24 -7.15 -8.25
CA PRO A 56 -13.16 -8.17 -7.74
C PRO A 56 -14.48 -8.28 -8.52
N LEU A 57 -14.75 -7.40 -9.50
CA LEU A 57 -16.00 -7.35 -10.26
C LEU A 57 -15.91 -8.01 -11.65
N ILE A 58 -14.72 -8.47 -12.06
CA ILE A 58 -14.47 -9.17 -13.34
C ILE A 58 -14.51 -10.71 -13.23
N THR A 59 -15.19 -11.25 -12.21
CA THR A 59 -15.44 -12.70 -12.05
C THR A 59 -16.88 -13.07 -12.38
#